data_AF-A0A4Y9T0Z0-F1
#
_entry.id   AF-A0A4Y9T0Z0-F1
#
_cell.length_a   1.000
_cell.length_b   1.000
_cell.length_c   1.000
_cell.angle_alpha   90.00
_cell.angle_beta   90.00
_cell.angle_gamma   90.00
#
_symmetry.space_group_name_H-M   'P 1'
#
loop_
_entity.id
_entity.type
_entity.pdbx_description
1 polymer ?
#
loop_
_entity_poly.entity_id
_entity_poly.type
_entity_poly.pdbx_seq_one_letter_code
_entity_poly.pdbx_strand_id
1 'polypeptide(L)'
;MSAEAQINGFSSGMAALQKDWPKLKPAQRQQRLQALASAQAQANGSPSPRLVKMTEKELKDDPQKNGIFSYKEWQIKVNPNLLQHNELSAQQAAALGDTIYHETRHAEQWYLIARRQAETEGKASTILKTFPPPVAKKAASQPLGASDCRRLCADQLYTSVWGAGSQSRNTTLHNLGPQTKAYLEAKKAHEAATKSGDQAKIAQAAARLAATQQTYVATYAAYRALPEEADAWDCGGRAKKGIEDALKPKGNH
;
A
#
# COMPACT_ATOMS: atom_id res chain seq x y z
N MET A 1 -3.76 6.50 -21.73
CA MET A 1 -3.01 5.22 -21.58
C MET A 1 -3.92 4.19 -20.94
N SER A 2 -3.84 2.92 -21.33
CA SER A 2 -4.56 1.84 -20.64
C SER A 2 -3.95 1.58 -19.26
N ALA A 3 -4.70 0.92 -18.37
CA ALA A 3 -4.20 0.46 -17.07
C ALA A 3 -2.97 -0.46 -17.21
N GLU A 4 -2.96 -1.31 -18.23
CA GLU A 4 -1.84 -2.21 -18.52
C GLU A 4 -0.57 -1.45 -18.93
N ALA A 5 -0.70 -0.42 -19.79
CA ALA A 5 0.44 0.39 -20.19
C ALA A 5 1.06 1.16 -19.01
N GLN A 6 0.23 1.62 -18.06
CA GLN A 6 0.69 2.27 -16.83
C GLN A 6 1.49 1.31 -15.94
N ILE A 7 0.94 0.12 -15.68
CA ILE A 7 1.62 -0.92 -14.89
C ILE A 7 2.95 -1.28 -15.55
N ASN A 8 2.97 -1.55 -16.85
CA ASN A 8 4.20 -1.91 -17.58
C ASN A 8 5.25 -0.80 -17.53
N GLY A 9 4.83 0.47 -17.66
CA GLY A 9 5.71 1.64 -17.53
C GLY A 9 6.33 1.74 -16.14
N PHE A 10 5.51 1.58 -15.09
CA PHE A 10 6.01 1.57 -13.71
C PHE A 10 6.97 0.41 -13.46
N SER A 11 6.60 -0.82 -13.85
CA SER A 11 7.41 -2.02 -13.65
C SER A 11 8.76 -1.92 -14.34
N SER A 12 8.78 -1.41 -15.58
CA SER A 12 10.03 -1.17 -16.32
C SER A 12 10.90 -0.10 -15.64
N GLY A 13 10.27 0.98 -15.15
CA GLY A 13 10.96 2.04 -14.40
C GLY A 13 11.57 1.54 -13.09
N MET A 14 10.87 0.66 -12.37
CA MET A 14 11.39 0.03 -11.15
C MET A 14 12.52 -0.97 -11.44
N ALA A 15 12.41 -1.75 -12.51
CA ALA A 15 13.49 -2.63 -12.96
C ALA A 15 14.75 -1.84 -13.38
N ALA A 16 14.58 -0.69 -14.05
CA ALA A 16 15.70 0.21 -14.35
C ALA A 16 16.30 0.83 -13.07
N LEU A 17 15.45 1.23 -12.12
CA LEU A 17 15.89 1.75 -10.82
C LEU A 17 16.69 0.72 -10.02
N GLN A 18 16.30 -0.55 -10.05
CA GLN A 18 17.06 -1.64 -9.40
C GLN A 18 18.50 -1.71 -9.93
N LYS A 19 18.70 -1.61 -11.25
CA LYS A 19 20.03 -1.62 -11.88
C LYS A 19 20.86 -0.38 -11.51
N ASP A 20 20.21 0.76 -11.38
CA ASP A 20 20.86 2.01 -10.97
C ASP A 20 21.15 2.07 -9.46
N TRP A 21 20.47 1.25 -8.65
CA TRP A 21 20.44 1.35 -7.19
C TRP A 21 21.81 1.46 -6.49
N PRO A 22 22.83 0.68 -6.88
CA PRO A 22 24.15 0.75 -6.24
C PRO A 22 24.87 2.07 -6.49
N LYS A 23 24.48 2.81 -7.54
CA LYS A 23 25.08 4.11 -7.91
C LYS A 23 24.42 5.29 -7.20
N LEU A 24 23.30 5.05 -6.51
CA LEU A 24 22.47 6.10 -5.92
C LEU A 24 22.67 6.18 -4.41
N LYS A 25 22.75 7.40 -3.88
CA LYS A 25 22.63 7.65 -2.44
C LYS A 25 21.18 7.44 -1.97
N PRO A 26 20.92 7.21 -0.66
CA PRO A 26 19.56 7.04 -0.14
C PRO A 26 18.56 8.14 -0.55
N ALA A 27 18.97 9.40 -0.58
CA ALA A 27 18.12 10.51 -1.02
C ALA A 27 17.75 10.42 -2.52
N GLN A 28 18.69 9.98 -3.36
CA GLN A 28 18.45 9.80 -4.79
C GLN A 28 17.53 8.59 -5.06
N ARG A 29 17.68 7.51 -4.28
CA ARG A 29 16.74 6.36 -4.31
C ARG A 29 15.33 6.80 -4.00
N GLN A 30 15.14 7.58 -2.92
CA GLN A 30 13.86 8.16 -2.55
C GLN A 30 13.27 9.03 -3.68
N GLN A 31 14.09 9.89 -4.30
CA GLN A 31 13.66 10.75 -5.40
C GLN A 31 13.24 9.95 -6.64
N ARG A 32 13.94 8.86 -6.97
CA ARG A 32 13.57 7.99 -8.10
C ARG A 32 12.27 7.23 -7.83
N LEU A 33 12.04 6.75 -6.61
CA LEU A 33 10.75 6.18 -6.21
C LEU A 33 9.62 7.22 -6.26
N GLN A 34 9.87 8.44 -5.77
CA GLN A 34 8.94 9.56 -5.90
C GLN A 34 8.55 9.80 -7.36
N ALA A 35 9.53 9.79 -8.28
CA ALA A 35 9.25 9.99 -9.70
C ALA A 35 8.33 8.91 -10.26
N LEU A 36 8.54 7.64 -9.91
CA LEU A 36 7.68 6.52 -10.33
C LEU A 36 6.24 6.67 -9.79
N ALA A 37 6.09 6.94 -8.48
CA ALA A 37 4.79 7.18 -7.87
C ALA A 37 4.08 8.42 -8.47
N SER A 38 4.84 9.47 -8.77
CA SER A 38 4.29 10.70 -9.36
C SER A 38 3.78 10.47 -10.77
N ALA A 39 4.56 9.78 -11.60
CA ALA A 39 4.18 9.44 -12.97
C ALA A 39 2.90 8.58 -12.99
N GLN A 40 2.82 7.58 -12.10
CA GLN A 40 1.64 6.75 -11.93
C GLN A 40 0.40 7.57 -11.53
N ALA A 41 0.50 8.36 -10.45
CA ALA A 41 -0.61 9.19 -9.99
C ALA A 41 -1.08 10.20 -11.06
N GLN A 42 -0.14 10.86 -11.75
CA GLN A 42 -0.43 11.84 -12.79
C GLN A 42 -1.09 11.20 -14.02
N ALA A 43 -0.67 10.00 -14.41
CA ALA A 43 -1.29 9.25 -15.50
C ALA A 43 -2.78 8.94 -15.24
N ASN A 44 -3.19 8.92 -13.96
CA ASN A 44 -4.59 8.78 -13.53
C ASN A 44 -5.27 10.10 -13.14
N GLY A 45 -4.60 11.23 -13.38
CA GLY A 45 -5.11 12.57 -13.05
C GLY A 45 -5.08 12.91 -11.56
N SER A 46 -4.55 12.04 -10.71
CA SER A 46 -4.44 12.27 -9.26
C SER A 46 -3.29 13.23 -8.92
N PRO A 47 -3.42 14.08 -7.88
CA PRO A 47 -2.26 14.78 -7.32
C PRO A 47 -1.20 13.77 -6.87
N SER A 48 0.07 14.03 -7.19
CA SER A 48 1.17 13.15 -6.80
C SER A 48 1.32 13.14 -5.27
N PRO A 49 1.29 11.96 -4.61
CA PRO A 49 1.61 11.88 -3.20
C PRO A 49 3.11 12.12 -2.98
N ARG A 50 3.47 12.73 -1.85
CA ARG A 50 4.89 12.89 -1.48
C ARG A 50 5.42 11.63 -0.82
N LEU A 51 6.60 11.20 -1.22
CA LEU A 51 7.29 10.06 -0.64
C LEU A 51 8.22 10.56 0.47
N VAL A 52 7.93 10.15 1.69
CA VAL A 52 8.66 10.54 2.90
C VAL A 52 9.12 9.29 3.66
N LYS A 53 10.02 9.48 4.61
CA LYS A 53 10.45 8.39 5.49
C LYS A 53 9.44 8.22 6.62
N MET A 54 9.16 6.98 6.98
CA MET A 54 8.50 6.67 8.25
C MET A 54 9.33 7.19 9.43
N THR A 55 8.63 7.64 10.47
CA THR A 55 9.21 8.03 11.74
C THR A 55 9.62 6.81 12.57
N GLU A 56 10.52 7.00 13.54
CA GLU A 56 10.89 5.93 14.47
C GLU A 56 9.70 5.37 15.26
N LYS A 57 8.72 6.23 15.58
CA LYS A 57 7.50 5.81 16.27
C LYS A 57 6.69 4.84 15.39
N GLU A 58 6.47 5.19 14.13
CA GLU A 58 5.73 4.33 13.19
C GLU A 58 6.41 2.98 12.98
N LEU A 59 7.75 2.94 12.96
CA LEU A 59 8.52 1.70 12.86
C LEU A 59 8.51 0.88 14.16
N LYS A 60 8.37 1.51 15.33
CA LYS A 60 8.21 0.77 16.61
C LYS A 60 6.86 0.08 16.69
N ASP A 61 5.81 0.72 16.18
CA ASP A 61 4.46 0.18 16.18
C ASP A 61 4.33 -1.00 15.19
N ASP A 62 5.05 -0.95 14.06
CA ASP A 62 5.06 -2.00 13.04
C ASP A 62 6.42 -2.06 12.30
N PRO A 63 7.42 -2.80 12.84
CA PRO A 63 8.77 -2.82 12.28
C PRO A 63 8.87 -3.54 10.93
N GLN A 64 7.84 -4.31 10.55
CA GLN A 64 7.77 -5.02 9.28
C GLN A 64 7.06 -4.22 8.19
N LYS A 65 6.54 -3.04 8.51
CA LYS A 65 5.86 -2.18 7.55
C LYS A 65 6.85 -1.68 6.50
N ASN A 66 6.52 -1.85 5.22
CA ASN A 66 7.33 -1.34 4.11
C ASN A 66 6.86 0.05 3.63
N GLY A 67 5.55 0.28 3.67
CA GLY A 67 4.92 1.51 3.19
C GLY A 67 3.58 1.77 3.90
N ILE A 68 3.13 3.03 3.85
CA ILE A 68 1.74 3.41 4.16
C ILE A 68 1.40 4.75 3.49
N PHE A 69 0.24 4.85 2.87
CA PHE A 69 -0.33 6.10 2.39
C PHE A 69 -1.16 6.81 3.47
N SER A 70 -0.93 8.11 3.61
CA SER A 70 -1.69 9.02 4.46
C SER A 70 -2.49 9.99 3.59
N TYR A 71 -3.80 9.79 3.47
CA TYR A 71 -4.67 10.68 2.69
C TYR A 71 -4.81 12.08 3.33
N LYS A 72 -4.63 12.21 4.64
CA LYS A 72 -4.69 13.49 5.35
C LYS A 72 -3.51 14.40 4.99
N GLU A 73 -2.34 13.80 4.84
CA GLU A 73 -1.10 14.51 4.54
C GLU A 73 -0.73 14.47 3.06
N TRP A 74 -1.39 13.59 2.30
CA TRP A 74 -1.10 13.20 0.92
C TRP A 74 0.33 12.69 0.73
N GLN A 75 0.71 11.70 1.55
CA GLN A 75 2.09 11.18 1.58
C GLN A 75 2.12 9.66 1.59
N ILE A 76 3.05 9.09 0.84
CA ILE A 76 3.49 7.70 1.01
C ILE A 76 4.68 7.72 1.95
N LYS A 77 4.53 7.13 3.14
CA LYS A 77 5.63 6.94 4.08
C LYS A 77 6.27 5.60 3.76
N VAL A 78 7.59 5.56 3.62
CA VAL A 78 8.36 4.35 3.29
C VAL A 78 9.32 4.04 4.42
N ASN A 79 9.51 2.76 4.69
CA ASN A 79 10.49 2.32 5.68
C ASN A 79 11.91 2.74 5.24
N PRO A 80 12.61 3.58 6.01
CA PRO A 80 13.91 4.09 5.62
C PRO A 80 14.96 2.99 5.45
N ASN A 81 14.82 1.84 6.12
CA ASN A 81 15.77 0.73 5.99
C ASN A 81 15.84 0.21 4.55
N LEU A 82 14.72 0.22 3.82
CA LEU A 82 14.65 -0.17 2.42
C LEU A 82 15.52 0.72 1.50
N LEU A 83 15.82 1.95 1.93
CA LEU A 83 16.60 2.92 1.15
C LEU A 83 18.09 2.91 1.50
N GLN A 84 18.48 2.31 2.62
CA GLN A 84 19.86 2.34 3.13
C GLN A 84 20.74 1.25 2.50
N HIS A 85 20.15 0.11 2.13
CA HIS A 85 20.93 -0.99 1.54
C HIS A 85 21.51 -0.58 0.17
N ASN A 86 22.80 -0.86 0.00
CA ASN A 86 23.53 -0.54 -1.23
C ASN A 86 23.09 -1.36 -2.43
N GLU A 87 22.47 -2.50 -2.18
CA GLU A 87 21.94 -3.38 -3.20
C GLU A 87 20.45 -3.59 -2.97
N LEU A 88 19.77 -3.86 -4.08
CA LEU A 88 18.36 -4.22 -4.09
C LEU A 88 18.27 -5.48 -4.94
N SER A 89 18.08 -6.64 -4.31
CA SER A 89 17.89 -7.88 -5.06
C SER A 89 16.64 -7.80 -5.92
N ALA A 90 16.51 -8.66 -6.95
CA ALA A 90 15.32 -8.66 -7.81
C ALA A 90 14.02 -8.84 -7.00
N GLN A 91 14.03 -9.73 -6.00
CA GLN A 91 12.89 -9.94 -5.11
C GLN A 91 12.59 -8.72 -4.25
N GLN A 92 13.60 -8.05 -3.71
CA GLN A 92 13.42 -6.82 -2.93
C GLN A 92 12.90 -5.67 -3.81
N ALA A 93 13.38 -5.57 -5.05
CA ALA A 93 12.91 -4.58 -6.01
C ALA A 93 11.44 -4.80 -6.39
N ALA A 94 11.05 -6.05 -6.62
CA ALA A 94 9.67 -6.41 -6.88
C ALA A 94 8.77 -6.10 -5.67
N ALA A 95 9.18 -6.46 -4.45
CA ALA A 95 8.41 -6.19 -3.22
C ALA A 95 8.31 -4.69 -2.89
N LEU A 96 9.38 -3.93 -3.11
CA LEU A 96 9.36 -2.47 -2.94
C LEU A 96 8.47 -1.82 -4.02
N GLY A 97 8.58 -2.27 -5.26
CA GLY A 97 7.73 -1.78 -6.36
C GLY A 97 6.25 -2.06 -6.13
N ASP A 98 5.90 -3.28 -5.68
CA ASP A 98 4.56 -3.67 -5.21
C ASP A 98 4.03 -2.66 -4.18
N THR A 99 4.81 -2.45 -3.11
CA THR A 99 4.47 -1.51 -2.04
C THR A 99 4.23 -0.10 -2.59
N ILE A 100 5.16 0.46 -3.38
CA ILE A 100 5.01 1.83 -3.89
C ILE A 100 3.80 1.96 -4.83
N TYR A 101 3.55 0.96 -5.69
CA TYR A 101 2.39 0.98 -6.57
C TYR A 101 1.10 0.90 -5.76
N HIS A 102 1.02 -0.03 -4.80
CA HIS A 102 -0.12 -0.21 -3.90
C HIS A 102 -0.47 1.09 -3.17
N GLU A 103 0.50 1.74 -2.53
CA GLU A 103 0.26 2.99 -1.81
C GLU A 103 -0.08 4.16 -2.75
N THR A 104 0.46 4.16 -3.97
CA THR A 104 0.07 5.15 -5.00
C THR A 104 -1.38 4.92 -5.45
N ARG A 105 -1.81 3.66 -5.53
CA ARG A 105 -3.17 3.31 -5.90
C ARG A 105 -4.17 3.80 -4.85
N HIS A 106 -3.84 3.74 -3.57
CA HIS A 106 -4.63 4.40 -2.54
C HIS A 106 -4.76 5.91 -2.78
N ALA A 107 -3.70 6.63 -3.16
CA ALA A 107 -3.80 8.05 -3.47
C ALA A 107 -4.77 8.33 -4.64
N GLU A 108 -4.79 7.48 -5.66
CA GLU A 108 -5.75 7.57 -6.77
C GLU A 108 -7.20 7.33 -6.31
N GLN A 109 -7.43 6.28 -5.52
CA GLN A 109 -8.74 5.92 -4.97
C GLN A 109 -9.29 7.03 -4.09
N TRP A 110 -8.49 7.55 -3.15
CA TRP A 110 -8.87 8.66 -2.27
C TRP A 110 -9.17 9.94 -3.05
N TYR A 111 -8.44 10.21 -4.13
CA TYR A 111 -8.73 11.34 -4.98
C TYR A 111 -10.04 11.15 -5.75
N LEU A 112 -10.34 9.93 -6.19
CA LEU A 112 -11.60 9.60 -6.84
C LEU A 112 -12.80 9.82 -5.89
N ILE A 113 -12.66 9.42 -4.62
CA ILE A 113 -13.63 9.72 -3.56
C ILE A 113 -13.80 11.24 -3.41
N ALA A 114 -12.71 12.01 -3.35
CA ALA A 114 -12.77 13.47 -3.22
C ALA A 114 -13.50 14.13 -4.41
N ARG A 115 -13.25 13.67 -5.64
CA ARG A 115 -13.96 14.14 -6.84
C ARG A 115 -15.46 13.79 -6.81
N ARG A 116 -15.81 12.61 -6.28
CA ARG A 116 -17.19 12.19 -6.08
C ARG A 116 -17.90 13.06 -5.04
N GLN A 117 -17.23 13.40 -3.94
CA GLN A 117 -17.77 14.36 -2.96
C GLN A 117 -17.94 15.76 -3.54
N ALA A 118 -17.02 16.22 -4.39
CA ALA A 118 -17.16 17.50 -5.07
C ALA A 118 -18.45 17.61 -5.88
N GLU A 119 -18.84 16.54 -6.56
CA GLU A 119 -20.09 16.48 -7.32
C GLU A 119 -21.33 16.53 -6.40
N THR A 120 -21.35 15.75 -5.32
CA THR A 120 -22.54 15.61 -4.48
C THR A 120 -22.70 16.72 -3.44
N GLU A 121 -21.60 17.27 -2.93
CA GLU A 121 -21.58 18.23 -1.83
C GLU A 121 -21.22 19.65 -2.30
N GLY A 122 -20.78 19.81 -3.55
CA GLY A 122 -20.70 21.08 -4.29
C GLY A 122 -19.74 22.15 -3.76
N LYS A 123 -19.05 21.92 -2.64
CA LYS A 123 -18.19 22.94 -2.00
C LYS A 123 -16.82 22.39 -1.62
N ALA A 124 -15.77 23.03 -2.12
CA ALA A 124 -14.39 22.75 -1.73
C ALA A 124 -14.19 22.81 -0.20
N SER A 125 -14.93 23.68 0.50
CA SER A 125 -14.90 23.81 1.96
C SER A 125 -15.33 22.55 2.71
N THR A 126 -16.16 21.68 2.12
CA THR A 126 -16.53 20.40 2.73
C THR A 126 -15.43 19.37 2.54
N ILE A 127 -14.86 19.28 1.32
CA ILE A 127 -13.76 18.38 0.98
C ILE A 127 -12.50 18.70 1.81
N LEU A 128 -12.24 19.99 2.05
CA LEU A 128 -11.12 20.50 2.85
C LEU A 128 -11.13 20.00 4.31
N LYS A 129 -12.27 19.55 4.83
CA LYS A 129 -12.33 18.96 6.18
C LYS A 129 -11.63 17.60 6.27
N THR A 130 -11.44 16.95 5.12
CA THR A 130 -10.93 15.58 5.03
C THR A 130 -9.60 15.51 4.29
N PHE A 131 -9.45 16.31 3.23
CA PHE A 131 -8.31 16.26 2.32
C PHE A 131 -7.47 17.53 2.38
N PRO A 132 -6.15 17.43 2.16
CA PRO A 132 -5.29 18.61 2.18
C PRO A 132 -5.62 19.57 1.02
N PRO A 133 -5.33 20.88 1.16
CA PRO A 133 -5.83 21.90 0.25
C PRO A 133 -5.56 21.69 -1.24
N PRO A 134 -4.36 21.24 -1.68
CA PRO A 134 -4.11 20.99 -3.10
C PRO A 134 -5.03 19.92 -3.69
N VAL A 135 -5.33 18.88 -2.92
CA VAL A 135 -6.18 17.75 -3.34
C VAL A 135 -7.63 18.19 -3.41
N ALA A 136 -8.12 18.85 -2.35
CA ALA A 136 -9.48 19.36 -2.29
C ALA A 136 -9.78 20.36 -3.40
N LYS A 137 -8.87 21.31 -3.65
CA LYS A 137 -9.02 22.30 -4.74
C LYS A 137 -9.08 21.62 -6.11
N LYS A 138 -8.17 20.68 -6.38
CA LYS A 138 -8.16 19.96 -7.66
C LYS A 138 -9.42 19.13 -7.84
N ALA A 139 -9.85 18.41 -6.80
CA ALA A 139 -11.08 17.61 -6.83
C ALA A 139 -12.31 18.47 -7.10
N ALA A 140 -12.45 19.62 -6.43
CA ALA A 140 -13.54 20.58 -6.65
C ALA A 140 -13.56 21.16 -8.07
N SER A 141 -12.39 21.38 -8.68
CA SER A 141 -12.30 21.83 -10.08
C SER A 141 -12.56 20.74 -11.12
N GLN A 142 -12.59 19.48 -10.69
CA GLN A 142 -12.74 18.31 -11.54
C GLN A 142 -13.71 17.32 -10.90
N PRO A 143 -14.97 17.69 -10.66
CA PRO A 143 -15.92 16.79 -10.02
C PRO A 143 -16.10 15.50 -10.83
N LEU A 144 -16.54 14.44 -10.16
CA LEU A 144 -16.83 13.16 -10.80
C LEU A 144 -18.29 13.09 -11.22
N GLY A 145 -18.56 13.58 -12.43
CA GLY A 145 -19.90 13.59 -13.02
C GLY A 145 -20.54 12.20 -13.07
N ALA A 146 -21.87 12.17 -13.07
CA ALA A 146 -22.65 10.93 -12.98
C ALA A 146 -22.39 9.93 -14.13
N SER A 147 -22.02 10.41 -15.32
CA SER A 147 -21.74 9.58 -16.50
C SER A 147 -20.30 9.08 -16.58
N ASP A 148 -19.41 9.49 -15.66
CA ASP A 148 -18.03 8.99 -15.64
C ASP A 148 -18.03 7.51 -15.24
N CYS A 149 -17.42 6.64 -16.05
CA CYS A 149 -17.40 5.20 -15.79
C CYS A 149 -16.73 4.83 -14.46
N ARG A 150 -15.89 5.71 -13.91
CA ARG A 150 -15.24 5.53 -12.60
C ARG A 150 -16.18 5.82 -11.44
N ARG A 151 -17.39 6.34 -11.68
CA ARG A 151 -18.37 6.68 -10.65
C ARG A 151 -18.75 5.47 -9.80
N LEU A 152 -18.95 4.30 -10.42
CA LEU A 152 -19.26 3.07 -9.70
C LEU A 152 -18.17 2.69 -8.69
N CYS A 153 -16.90 2.77 -9.11
CA CYS A 153 -15.76 2.54 -8.22
C CYS A 153 -15.74 3.57 -7.09
N ALA A 154 -15.93 4.85 -7.40
CA ALA A 154 -15.95 5.91 -6.39
C ALA A 154 -17.06 5.72 -5.35
N ASP A 155 -18.25 5.31 -5.77
CA ASP A 155 -19.40 5.06 -4.89
C ASP A 155 -19.17 3.82 -4.01
N GLN A 156 -18.57 2.75 -4.54
CA GLN A 156 -18.20 1.59 -3.75
C GLN A 156 -17.16 1.95 -2.68
N LEU A 157 -16.12 2.70 -3.06
CA LEU A 157 -15.09 3.17 -2.14
C LEU A 157 -15.68 4.10 -1.05
N TYR A 158 -16.52 5.06 -1.45
CA TYR A 158 -17.20 5.93 -0.50
C TYR A 158 -18.09 5.14 0.46
N THR A 159 -18.83 4.14 -0.04
CA THR A 159 -19.69 3.28 0.77
C THR A 159 -18.90 2.47 1.79
N SER A 160 -17.72 1.97 1.39
CA SER A 160 -16.77 1.30 2.29
C SER A 160 -16.29 2.24 3.40
N VAL A 161 -15.87 3.45 3.04
CA VAL A 161 -15.17 4.35 3.98
C VAL A 161 -16.12 5.13 4.89
N TRP A 162 -17.20 5.69 4.35
CA TRP A 162 -18.12 6.60 5.06
C TRP A 162 -19.59 6.22 4.96
N GLY A 163 -19.97 5.31 4.06
CA GLY A 163 -21.34 4.83 3.94
C GLY A 163 -21.63 3.61 4.83
N ALA A 164 -22.56 2.78 4.37
CA ALA A 164 -23.06 1.60 5.09
C ALA A 164 -21.97 0.55 5.42
N GLY A 165 -20.85 0.53 4.69
CA GLY A 165 -19.73 -0.38 4.95
C GLY A 165 -18.77 0.09 6.05
N SER A 166 -18.85 1.35 6.47
CA SER A 166 -17.84 2.00 7.33
C SER A 166 -17.64 1.30 8.67
N GLN A 167 -18.71 0.83 9.31
CA GLN A 167 -18.59 0.12 10.58
C GLN A 167 -17.83 -1.20 10.42
N SER A 168 -18.22 -2.03 9.45
CA SER A 168 -17.55 -3.31 9.16
C SER A 168 -16.08 -3.12 8.79
N ARG A 169 -15.80 -2.12 7.94
CA ARG A 169 -14.44 -1.71 7.59
C ARG A 169 -13.63 -1.34 8.82
N ASN A 170 -14.15 -0.46 9.67
CA ASN A 170 -13.43 0.01 10.85
C ASN A 170 -13.19 -1.12 11.86
N THR A 171 -14.15 -2.04 12.04
CA THR A 171 -13.94 -3.26 12.84
C THR A 171 -12.80 -4.11 12.26
N THR A 172 -12.76 -4.31 10.95
CA THR A 172 -11.70 -5.07 10.27
C THR A 172 -10.32 -4.44 10.51
N LEU A 173 -10.20 -3.13 10.29
CA LEU A 173 -8.94 -2.40 10.51
C LEU A 173 -8.53 -2.35 11.98
N HIS A 174 -9.49 -2.20 12.89
CA HIS A 174 -9.24 -2.21 14.34
C HIS A 174 -8.67 -3.56 14.79
N ASN A 175 -9.17 -4.66 14.23
CA ASN A 175 -8.74 -6.01 14.60
C ASN A 175 -7.39 -6.38 13.97
N LEU A 176 -7.03 -5.84 12.81
CA LEU A 176 -5.83 -6.24 12.08
C LEU A 176 -4.54 -6.12 12.91
N GLY A 177 -4.32 -4.98 13.56
CA GLY A 177 -3.13 -4.73 14.37
C GLY A 177 -2.98 -5.72 15.54
N PRO A 178 -3.96 -5.80 16.46
CA PRO A 178 -3.93 -6.73 17.58
C PRO A 178 -3.76 -8.20 17.15
N GLN A 179 -4.44 -8.65 16.10
CA GLN A 179 -4.33 -10.05 15.66
C GLN A 179 -3.00 -10.36 14.97
N THR A 180 -2.43 -9.40 14.23
CA THR A 180 -1.07 -9.51 13.69
C THR A 180 -0.05 -9.63 14.83
N LYS A 181 -0.16 -8.77 15.85
CA LYS A 181 0.73 -8.81 17.02
C LYS A 181 0.65 -10.15 17.75
N ALA A 182 -0.57 -10.63 18.03
CA ALA A 182 -0.78 -11.90 18.71
C ALA A 182 -0.16 -13.09 17.95
N TYR A 183 -0.31 -13.12 16.62
CA TYR A 183 0.31 -14.13 15.76
C TYR A 183 1.85 -14.06 15.80
N LEU A 184 2.44 -12.87 15.66
CA LEU A 184 3.90 -12.70 15.68
C LEU A 184 4.51 -13.06 17.04
N GLU A 185 3.84 -12.70 18.14
CA GLU A 185 4.25 -13.09 19.49
C GLU A 185 4.18 -14.61 19.70
N ALA A 186 3.10 -15.25 19.24
CA ALA A 186 2.97 -16.71 19.32
C ALA A 186 4.03 -17.43 18.47
N LYS A 187 4.35 -16.90 17.29
CA LYS A 187 5.40 -17.42 16.42
C LYS A 187 6.76 -17.36 17.12
N LYS A 188 7.11 -16.21 17.69
CA LYS A 188 8.36 -16.02 18.46
C LYS A 188 8.43 -16.96 19.67
N ALA A 189 7.32 -17.14 20.39
CA ALA A 189 7.24 -18.05 21.53
C ALA A 189 7.46 -19.51 21.12
N HIS A 190 6.88 -19.94 19.99
CA HIS A 190 7.08 -21.28 19.44
C HIS A 190 8.54 -21.52 19.03
N GLU A 191 9.18 -20.54 18.37
CA GLU A 191 10.60 -20.60 18.03
C GLU A 191 11.49 -20.73 19.29
N ALA A 192 11.16 -19.99 20.35
CA ALA A 192 11.88 -20.07 21.63
C ALA A 192 11.67 -21.44 22.34
N ALA A 193 10.45 -21.96 22.37
CA ALA A 193 10.15 -23.26 22.95
C ALA A 193 10.83 -24.41 22.18
N THR A 194 10.88 -24.32 20.86
CA THR A 194 11.60 -25.29 20.01
C THR A 194 13.08 -25.35 20.37
N LYS A 195 13.70 -24.19 20.62
CA LYS A 195 15.11 -24.11 21.03
C LYS A 195 15.37 -24.66 22.44
N SER A 196 14.37 -24.71 23.32
CA SER A 196 14.55 -25.25 24.67
C SER A 196 14.47 -26.77 24.73
N GLY A 197 13.98 -27.45 23.70
CA GLY A 197 13.83 -28.91 23.65
C GLY A 197 12.74 -29.50 24.56
N ASP A 198 12.03 -28.65 25.30
CA ASP A 198 10.99 -29.01 26.26
C ASP A 198 9.68 -29.33 25.51
N GLN A 199 9.36 -30.62 25.40
CA GLN A 199 8.23 -31.09 24.60
C GLN A 199 6.88 -30.55 25.07
N ALA A 200 6.69 -30.36 26.38
CA ALA A 200 5.45 -29.80 26.91
C ALA A 200 5.29 -28.33 26.51
N LYS A 201 6.37 -27.53 26.61
CA LYS A 201 6.37 -26.13 26.16
C LYS A 201 6.20 -26.00 24.65
N ILE A 202 6.81 -26.90 23.88
CA ILE A 202 6.66 -26.95 22.42
C ILE A 202 5.20 -27.19 22.06
N ALA A 203 4.55 -28.21 22.64
CA ALA A 203 3.15 -28.52 22.38
C ALA A 203 2.22 -27.36 22.74
N GLN A 204 2.43 -26.72 23.90
CA GLN A 204 1.64 -25.55 24.31
C GLN A 204 1.82 -24.36 23.37
N ALA A 205 3.06 -24.05 22.99
CA ALA A 205 3.36 -22.93 22.10
C ALA A 205 2.83 -23.19 20.68
N ALA A 206 2.88 -24.44 20.20
CA ALA A 206 2.34 -24.85 18.91
C ALA A 206 0.81 -24.68 18.86
N ALA A 207 0.08 -25.09 19.90
CA ALA A 207 -1.37 -24.90 19.99
C ALA A 207 -1.75 -23.40 19.96
N ARG A 208 -1.00 -22.56 20.69
CA ARG A 208 -1.20 -21.10 20.67
C ARG A 208 -0.90 -20.49 19.31
N LEU A 209 0.18 -20.92 18.65
CA LEU A 209 0.53 -20.47 17.31
C LEU A 209 -0.57 -20.84 16.31
N ALA A 210 -1.06 -22.07 16.32
CA ALA A 210 -2.15 -22.50 15.44
C ALA A 210 -3.41 -21.65 15.61
N ALA A 211 -3.84 -21.43 16.86
CA ALA A 211 -5.03 -20.63 17.15
C ALA A 211 -4.89 -19.15 16.71
N THR A 212 -3.76 -18.52 17.01
CA THR A 212 -3.50 -17.13 16.61
C THR A 212 -3.33 -16.99 15.09
N GLN A 213 -2.71 -17.97 14.43
CA GLN A 213 -2.56 -18.00 12.98
C GLN A 213 -3.92 -18.08 12.28
N GLN A 214 -4.84 -18.92 12.75
CA GLN A 214 -6.18 -19.03 12.17
C GLN A 214 -6.93 -17.69 12.22
N THR A 215 -6.92 -17.02 13.39
CA THR A 215 -7.55 -15.71 13.57
C THR A 215 -6.89 -14.63 12.72
N TYR A 216 -5.55 -14.63 12.65
CA TYR A 216 -4.81 -13.70 11.80
C TYR A 216 -5.15 -13.89 10.32
N VAL A 217 -5.14 -15.14 9.81
CA VAL A 217 -5.47 -15.44 8.41
C VAL A 217 -6.88 -14.97 8.06
N ALA A 218 -7.87 -15.23 8.91
CA ALA A 218 -9.24 -14.77 8.67
C ALA A 218 -9.34 -13.24 8.67
N THR A 219 -8.70 -12.58 9.63
CA THR A 219 -8.68 -11.10 9.73
C THR A 219 -7.98 -10.47 8.54
N TYR A 220 -6.84 -11.03 8.12
CA TYR A 220 -6.07 -10.54 6.99
C TYR A 220 -6.81 -10.77 5.66
N ALA A 221 -7.53 -11.88 5.50
CA ALA A 221 -8.39 -12.11 4.35
C ALA A 221 -9.53 -11.09 4.29
N ALA A 222 -10.19 -10.80 5.42
CA ALA A 222 -11.23 -9.75 5.48
C ALA A 222 -10.67 -8.37 5.15
N TYR A 223 -9.47 -8.05 5.65
CA TYR A 223 -8.74 -6.83 5.30
C TYR A 223 -8.48 -6.73 3.79
N ARG A 224 -7.92 -7.76 3.17
CA ARG A 224 -7.64 -7.80 1.73
C ARG A 224 -8.90 -7.77 0.86
N ALA A 225 -10.06 -8.11 1.43
CA ALA A 225 -11.35 -8.07 0.76
C ALA A 225 -12.03 -6.68 0.83
N LEU A 226 -11.52 -5.73 1.62
CA LEU A 226 -12.01 -4.36 1.59
C LEU A 226 -11.86 -3.78 0.18
N PRO A 227 -12.85 -3.04 -0.36
CA PRO A 227 -12.81 -2.59 -1.76
C PRO A 227 -11.55 -1.82 -2.15
N GLU A 228 -11.08 -0.92 -1.28
CA GLU A 228 -9.86 -0.14 -1.51
C GLU A 228 -8.60 -1.01 -1.47
N GLU A 229 -8.58 -2.04 -0.63
CA GLU A 229 -7.45 -2.95 -0.46
C GLU A 229 -7.39 -3.95 -1.60
N ALA A 230 -8.52 -4.57 -1.98
CA ALA A 230 -8.58 -5.57 -3.04
C ALA A 230 -8.03 -5.02 -4.36
N ASP A 231 -8.45 -3.82 -4.74
CA ASP A 231 -7.96 -3.14 -5.95
C ASP A 231 -6.49 -2.72 -5.84
N ALA A 232 -6.05 -2.21 -4.67
CA ALA A 232 -4.66 -1.82 -4.46
C ALA A 232 -3.70 -3.04 -4.48
N TRP A 233 -4.09 -4.15 -3.85
CA TRP A 233 -3.34 -5.41 -3.85
C TRP A 233 -3.27 -6.06 -5.23
N ASP A 234 -4.36 -6.04 -5.98
CA ASP A 234 -4.36 -6.59 -7.34
C ASP A 234 -3.47 -5.75 -8.27
N CYS A 235 -3.56 -4.43 -8.21
CA CYS A 235 -2.69 -3.54 -8.98
C CYS A 235 -1.21 -3.68 -8.59
N GLY A 236 -0.91 -3.69 -7.28
CA GLY A 236 0.44 -3.89 -6.76
C GLY A 236 1.03 -5.24 -7.16
N GLY A 237 0.23 -6.32 -7.07
CA GLY A 237 0.62 -7.67 -7.50
C GLY A 237 0.93 -7.76 -8.99
N ARG A 238 0.13 -7.08 -9.84
CA ARG A 238 0.41 -6.96 -11.28
C ARG A 238 1.70 -6.19 -11.55
N ALA A 239 1.94 -5.08 -10.85
CA ALA A 239 3.18 -4.32 -10.95
C ALA A 239 4.40 -5.16 -10.51
N LYS A 240 4.28 -5.89 -9.40
CA LYS A 240 5.28 -6.82 -8.89
C LYS A 240 5.67 -7.86 -9.94
N LYS A 241 4.67 -8.54 -10.51
CA LYS A 241 4.89 -9.53 -11.57
C LYS A 241 5.60 -8.92 -12.77
N GLY A 242 5.18 -7.73 -13.21
CA GLY A 242 5.85 -7.02 -14.31
C GLY A 242 7.32 -6.68 -14.00
N ILE A 243 7.65 -6.36 -12.74
CA ILE A 243 9.04 -6.12 -12.31
C ILE A 243 9.84 -7.41 -12.35
N GLU A 244 9.29 -8.49 -11.79
CA GLU A 244 9.92 -9.81 -11.82
C GLU A 244 10.21 -10.26 -13.26
N ASP A 245 9.23 -10.09 -14.16
CA ASP A 245 9.38 -10.43 -15.57
C ASP A 245 10.43 -9.53 -16.27
N ALA A 246 10.50 -8.24 -15.96
CA ALA A 246 11.49 -7.31 -16.52
C ALA A 246 12.93 -7.54 -16.00
N LEU A 247 13.08 -8.18 -14.83
CA LEU A 247 14.36 -8.49 -14.21
C LEU A 247 14.88 -9.90 -14.53
N LYS A 248 14.06 -10.76 -15.14
CA LYS A 248 14.52 -12.08 -15.60
C LYS A 248 15.66 -11.93 -16.61
N PRO A 249 16.69 -12.78 -16.55
CA PRO A 249 17.68 -12.87 -17.62
C PRO A 249 16.96 -13.18 -18.92
N LYS A 250 17.17 -12.37 -19.96
CA LYS A 250 16.72 -12.75 -21.30
C LYS A 250 17.54 -13.97 -21.71
N GLY A 251 16.89 -15.12 -21.86
CA GLY A 251 17.55 -16.32 -22.38
C GLY A 251 18.16 -16.02 -23.74
N ASN A 252 19.40 -16.46 -23.95
CA ASN A 252 20.00 -16.46 -25.29
C ASN A 252 19.15 -17.39 -26.17
N HIS A 253 18.40 -16.80 -27.09
CA HIS A 253 17.83 -17.48 -28.24
C HIS A 253 18.73 -17.24 -29.45
#